data_AF-A0AB38BIC9-F1
#
_entry.id   AF-A0AB38BIC9-F1
#
_cell.length_a   1.000
_cell.length_b   1.000
_cell.length_c   1.000
_cell.angle_alpha   90.00
_cell.angle_beta   90.00
_cell.angle_gamma   90.00
#
_symmetry.space_group_name_H-M   'P 1'
#
loop_
_entity.id
_entity.type
_entity.pdbx_description
1 polymer ?
#
loop_
_entity_poly.entity_id
_entity_poly.type
_entity_poly.pdbx_seq_one_letter_code
_entity_poly.pdbx_strand_id
1 'polypeptide(L)' 'MKTLQMNSPEVKRINKNMAMENLYLSEDLQKRALAIVNSGKPITIALIKKELKNVKVQ' A
#
# COMPACT_ATOMS: atom_id res chain seq x y z
N MET A 1 15.69 -4.29 -4.93
CA MET A 1 14.82 -4.19 -3.73
C MET A 1 14.32 -5.59 -3.40
N LYS A 2 14.15 -5.94 -2.11
CA LYS A 2 13.52 -7.21 -1.74
C LYS A 2 12.02 -7.12 -2.03
N THR A 3 11.43 -8.20 -2.56
CA THR A 3 9.97 -8.30 -2.76
C THR A 3 9.29 -8.39 -1.40
N LEU A 4 8.46 -7.41 -1.07
CA LEU A 4 7.62 -7.42 0.12
C LEU A 4 6.43 -8.35 -0.10
N GLN A 5 6.12 -9.15 0.90
CA GLN A 5 4.94 -10.01 0.94
C GLN A 5 3.92 -9.43 1.92
N MET A 6 2.62 -9.68 1.70
CA MET A 6 1.55 -9.17 2.57
C MET A 6 1.71 -9.59 4.04
N ASN A 7 2.27 -10.77 4.26
CA ASN A 7 2.51 -11.35 5.58
C ASN A 7 3.87 -10.96 6.19
N SER A 8 4.65 -10.10 5.51
CA SER A 8 5.98 -9.72 5.97
C SER A 8 5.91 -8.91 7.27
N PRO A 9 6.96 -8.96 8.12
CA PRO A 9 7.02 -8.17 9.35
C PRO A 9 6.83 -6.66 9.10
N GLU A 10 7.35 -6.14 7.99
CA GLU A 10 7.24 -4.73 7.61
C GLU A 10 5.80 -4.33 7.32
N VAL A 11 5.08 -5.12 6.52
CA VAL A 11 3.67 -4.86 6.19
C VAL A 11 2.81 -4.94 7.44
N LYS A 12 3.04 -5.96 8.28
CA LYS A 12 2.33 -6.11 9.57
C LYS A 12 2.56 -4.90 10.48
N ARG A 13 3.78 -4.38 10.55
CA ARG A 13 4.12 -3.19 11.34
C ARG A 13 3.39 -1.95 10.81
N ILE A 14 3.36 -1.75 9.50
CA ILE A 14 2.65 -0.61 8.88
C ILE A 14 1.15 -0.72 9.17
N ASN A 15 0.54 -1.88 8.97
CA ASN A 15 -0.88 -2.11 9.24
C ASN A 15 -1.24 -1.86 10.71
N LYS A 16 -0.39 -2.29 11.65
CA LYS A 16 -0.57 -2.01 13.08
C LYS A 16 -0.53 -0.50 13.37
N ASN A 17 0.45 0.21 12.81
CA ASN A 17 0.59 1.66 13.03
C ASN A 17 -0.60 2.44 12.45
N MET A 18 -1.06 2.09 11.25
CA MET A 18 -2.26 2.70 10.67
C MET A 18 -3.50 2.47 11.54
N ALA A 19 -3.68 1.24 12.06
CA ALA A 19 -4.81 0.91 12.93
C ALA A 19 -4.78 1.72 14.24
N MET A 20 -3.59 2.04 14.78
CA MET A 20 -3.46 2.93 15.95
C MET A 20 -3.96 4.35 15.67
N GLU A 21 -3.90 4.79 14.41
CA GLU A 21 -4.41 6.08 13.93
C GLU A 21 -5.85 5.99 13.38
N ASN A 22 -6.55 4.87 13.60
CA ASN A 22 -7.88 4.58 13.04
C ASN A 22 -7.93 4.60 11.49
N LEU A 23 -6.82 4.33 10.83
CA LEU A 23 -6.72 4.24 9.37
C LEU A 23 -6.74 2.78 8.93
N TYR A 24 -7.58 2.49 7.94
CA TYR A 24 -7.73 1.15 7.38
C TYR A 24 -7.68 1.22 5.85
N LEU A 25 -6.89 0.31 5.25
CA LEU A 25 -6.85 0.14 3.80
C LEU A 25 -7.64 -1.12 3.45
N SER A 26 -8.47 -1.04 2.41
CA SER A 26 -9.09 -2.24 1.83
C SER A 26 -8.02 -3.22 1.34
N GLU A 27 -8.33 -4.51 1.33
CA GLU A 27 -7.39 -5.55 0.90
C GLU A 27 -6.87 -5.31 -0.53
N ASP A 28 -7.75 -4.86 -1.43
CA ASP A 28 -7.40 -4.50 -2.80
C ASP A 28 -6.40 -3.35 -2.86
N LEU A 29 -6.58 -2.31 -2.04
CA LEU A 29 -5.67 -1.18 -1.99
C LEU A 29 -4.31 -1.58 -1.40
N GLN A 30 -4.29 -2.47 -0.40
CA GLN A 30 -3.06 -3.04 0.14
C GLN A 30 -2.29 -3.85 -0.91
N LYS A 31 -2.97 -4.72 -1.67
CA LYS A 31 -2.36 -5.50 -2.78
C LYS A 31 -1.77 -4.58 -3.85
N ARG A 32 -2.48 -3.53 -4.25
CA ARG A 32 -2.00 -2.53 -5.22
C ARG A 32 -0.78 -1.77 -4.71
N ALA A 33 -0.82 -1.30 -3.46
CA ALA A 33 0.31 -0.62 -2.83
C ALA A 33 1.56 -1.52 -2.81
N LEU A 34 1.40 -2.79 -2.44
CA LEU A 34 2.48 -3.77 -2.45
C LEU A 34 3.07 -3.98 -3.84
N ALA A 35 2.21 -4.09 -4.87
CA ALA A 35 2.64 -4.23 -6.26
C ALA A 35 3.43 -3.01 -6.75
N ILE A 36 3.03 -1.80 -6.36
CA ILE A 36 3.75 -0.56 -6.69
C ILE A 36 5.14 -0.58 -6.06
N VAL A 37 5.24 -0.86 -4.76
CA VAL A 37 6.52 -0.91 -4.05
C VAL A 37 7.44 -1.98 -4.65
N ASN A 38 6.89 -3.17 -4.90
CA ASN A 38 7.65 -4.28 -5.48
C ASN A 38 8.05 -4.05 -6.94
N SER A 39 7.38 -3.16 -7.67
CA SER A 39 7.75 -2.82 -9.05
C SER A 39 9.11 -2.12 -9.16
N GLY A 40 9.64 -1.61 -8.04
CA GLY A 40 10.90 -0.87 -8.00
C GLY A 40 10.85 0.49 -8.72
N LYS A 41 9.70 0.89 -9.25
CA LYS A 41 9.50 2.21 -9.86
C LYS A 41 9.53 3.29 -8.78
N PRO A 42 10.04 4.50 -9.10
CA PRO A 42 9.96 5.64 -8.20
C PRO A 42 8.50 5.91 -7.78
N ILE A 43 8.25 5.91 -6.47
CA ILE A 43 6.94 6.22 -5.91
C ILE A 43 6.77 7.74 -5.94
N THR A 44 6.05 8.24 -6.95
CA THR A 44 5.77 9.67 -7.14
C THR A 44 4.31 9.99 -6.83
N ILE A 45 4.01 11.26 -6.52
CA ILE A 45 2.63 11.72 -6.30
C ILE A 45 1.74 11.41 -7.53
N ALA A 46 2.28 11.55 -8.74
CA ALA A 46 1.55 11.25 -9.97
C ALA A 46 1.17 9.75 -10.06
N LEU A 47 2.08 8.85 -9.69
CA LEU A 47 1.83 7.42 -9.64
C LEU A 47 0.75 7.08 -8.60
N ILE A 48 0.86 7.64 -7.39
CA ILE A 48 -0.12 7.44 -6.33
C ILE A 48 -1.52 7.91 -6.79
N LYS A 49 -1.62 9.12 -7.34
CA LYS A 49 -2.89 9.67 -7.85
C LYS A 49 -3.48 8.81 -8.96
N LYS A 50 -2.64 8.26 -9.85
CA LYS A 50 -3.08 7.36 -10.93
C LYS A 50 -3.70 6.09 -10.37
N GLU A 51 -3.08 5.49 -9.36
CA GLU A 51 -3.53 4.22 -8.77
C GLU A 51 -4.76 4.41 -7.88
N LEU A 52 -4.90 5.58 -7.23
CA LEU A 52 -6.08 5.94 -6.43
C LEU A 52 -7.28 6.38 -7.26
N LYS A 53 -7.09 6.91 -8.48
CA LYS A 53 -8.19 7.39 -9.34
C LYS A 53 -9.27 6.35 -9.63
N ASN A 54 -8.92 5.06 -9.56
CA ASN A 54 -9.83 3.94 -9.82
C ASN A 54 -10.30 3.23 -8.55
N VAL A 55 -9.93 3.75 -7.38
CA VAL A 55 -10.31 3.18 -6.08
C VAL A 55 -11.48 4.02 -5.57
N LYS A 56 -12.65 3.39 -5.42
CA LYS A 56 -13.73 4.00 -4.64
C LYS A 56 -13.27 4.02 -3.19
N VAL A 57 -12.87 5.19 -2.71
CA VAL A 57 -12.70 5.43 -1.28
C VAL A 57 -14.11 5.56 -0.72
N GLN A 58 -14.53 4.60 0.09
CA GLN A 58 -15.75 4.66 0.88
C GLN A 58 -15.40 5.07 2.31
#